data_AF-A0AAD4XIU3-F1
#
_entry.id   AF-A0AAD4XIU3-F1
#
_cell.length_a   1.000
_cell.length_b   1.000
_cell.length_c   1.000
_cell.angle_alpha   90.00
_cell.angle_beta   90.00
_cell.angle_gamma   90.00
#
_symmetry.space_group_name_H-M   'P 1'
#
loop_
_entity.id
_entity.type
_entity.pdbx_description
1 polymer ?
#
loop_
_entity_poly.entity_id
_entity_poly.type
_entity_poly.pdbx_seq_one_letter_code
_entity_poly.pdbx_strand_id
1 'polypeptide(L)'
;MKLPKSVVTEEVQELVMVAPDLKISSLLKVVPAEGSNDNGGGGGGGEELFVPPLNFAMVDNGIFRSGFPDTSNFPFLQTLGLRSIIYLCPEPYPEANMEFLKSNRIQLFQFGIEGCKEPFVNIPEDTIREALKVLVDVKNHPVLIHCKRGK
;
A
#
# COMPACT_ATOMS: atom_id res chain seq x y z
N MET A 1 22.10 17.36 -15.11
CA MET A 1 22.73 16.64 -13.98
C MET A 1 21.66 15.80 -13.31
N LYS A 2 21.88 14.49 -13.24
CA LYS A 2 20.88 13.51 -12.81
C LYS A 2 21.01 13.31 -11.30
N LEU A 3 19.98 13.66 -10.55
CA LEU A 3 19.87 13.39 -9.11
C LEU A 3 19.90 11.87 -8.88
N PRO A 4 20.61 11.36 -7.86
CA PRO A 4 20.55 9.94 -7.53
C PRO A 4 19.17 9.62 -6.95
N LYS A 5 18.37 8.84 -7.69
CA LYS A 5 17.15 8.18 -7.22
C LYS A 5 17.45 6.68 -7.24
N SER A 6 17.68 6.02 -6.11
CA SER A 6 17.46 4.56 -6.04
C SER A 6 17.77 3.85 -4.72
N VAL A 7 18.64 4.35 -3.84
CA VAL A 7 19.11 3.48 -2.73
C VAL A 7 18.02 3.22 -1.68
N VAL A 8 17.23 4.24 -1.33
CA VAL A 8 16.19 4.13 -0.28
C VAL A 8 15.00 3.27 -0.71
N THR A 9 14.68 3.23 -2.01
CA THR A 9 13.51 2.50 -2.51
C THR A 9 13.70 0.99 -2.56
N GLU A 10 14.91 0.51 -2.85
CA GLU A 10 15.17 -0.94 -2.91
C GLU A 10 15.25 -1.55 -1.51
N GLU A 11 15.89 -0.88 -0.54
CA GLU A 11 16.01 -1.40 0.83
C GLU A 11 14.65 -1.54 1.53
N VAL A 12 13.75 -0.56 1.35
CA VAL A 12 12.40 -0.63 1.95
C VAL A 12 11.58 -1.73 1.30
N GLN A 13 11.69 -1.90 -0.02
CA GLN A 13 10.96 -2.92 -0.77
C GLN A 13 11.50 -4.33 -0.44
N GLU A 14 12.81 -4.50 -0.32
CA GLU A 14 13.42 -5.75 0.13
C GLU A 14 12.96 -6.07 1.56
N LEU A 15 13.02 -5.12 2.48
CA LEU A 15 12.67 -5.32 3.89
C LEU A 15 11.19 -5.64 4.13
N VAL A 16 10.28 -5.04 3.36
CA VAL A 16 8.85 -5.41 3.34
C VAL A 16 8.66 -6.86 2.87
N MET A 17 9.51 -7.35 1.98
CA MET A 17 9.41 -8.68 1.37
C MET A 17 10.14 -9.77 2.17
N VAL A 18 11.22 -9.43 2.89
CA VAL A 18 12.01 -10.40 3.68
C VAL A 18 11.47 -10.58 5.11
N ALA A 19 10.61 -9.66 5.61
CA ALA A 19 10.11 -9.71 6.98
C ALA A 19 8.60 -9.38 7.10
N PRO A 20 7.69 -10.25 6.64
CA PRO A 20 6.24 -10.00 6.62
C PRO A 20 5.61 -9.81 8.02
N ASP A 21 6.23 -10.38 9.07
CA ASP A 21 5.78 -10.24 10.46
C ASP A 21 6.34 -8.99 11.17
N LEU A 22 7.25 -8.26 10.52
CA LEU A 22 7.88 -7.09 11.10
C LEU A 22 6.90 -5.92 11.03
N LYS A 23 6.47 -5.43 12.19
CA LYS A 23 5.64 -4.22 12.26
C LYS A 23 6.36 -3.10 11.54
N ILE A 24 5.81 -2.63 10.42
CA ILE A 24 6.36 -1.55 9.58
C ILE A 24 6.63 -0.28 10.41
N SER A 25 5.87 -0.06 11.49
CA SER A 25 6.11 1.00 12.48
C SER A 25 7.46 0.91 13.22
N SER A 26 8.12 -0.26 13.18
CA SER A 26 9.44 -0.51 13.76
C SER A 26 10.56 -0.29 12.75
N LEU A 27 10.29 -0.45 11.45
CA LEU A 27 11.25 -0.24 10.37
C LEU A 27 11.52 1.24 10.09
N LEU A 28 10.50 2.07 10.26
CA LEU A 28 10.62 3.53 10.16
C LEU A 28 11.45 4.17 11.28
N LYS A 29 11.92 3.38 12.27
CA LYS A 29 12.74 3.85 13.41
C LYS A 29 14.22 3.52 13.32
N VAL A 30 14.69 2.79 12.31
CA VAL A 30 16.06 2.25 12.30
C VAL A 30 16.83 2.68 11.05
N VAL A 31 17.41 3.89 11.08
CA VAL A 31 18.73 4.15 10.47
C VAL A 31 19.47 5.13 11.38
N PRO A 32 20.38 4.67 12.26
CA PRO A 32 21.33 5.58 12.90
C PRO A 32 22.46 5.84 11.90
N ALA A 33 22.59 7.07 11.45
CA ALA A 33 23.79 7.51 10.73
C ALA A 33 24.90 7.75 11.76
N GLU A 34 25.86 6.83 11.89
CA GLU A 34 27.11 7.10 12.61
C GLU A 34 28.16 7.76 11.71
N GLY A 35 28.59 8.97 12.11
CA GLY A 35 29.91 9.60 11.86
C GLY A 35 30.14 10.23 10.48
N SER A 36 30.61 11.48 10.30
CA SER A 36 31.56 12.28 11.11
C SER A 36 31.45 13.80 10.78
N ASN A 37 31.84 14.66 11.75
CA ASN A 37 32.22 16.11 11.72
C ASN A 37 32.17 16.84 10.36
N ASP A 38 31.63 18.06 10.18
CA ASP A 38 31.89 19.29 10.95
C ASP A 38 30.87 20.41 10.58
N ASN A 39 30.84 21.46 11.41
CA ASN A 39 30.03 22.69 11.45
C ASN A 39 29.14 23.15 10.26
N GLY A 40 27.87 23.44 10.61
CA GLY A 40 27.23 24.75 10.33
C GLY A 40 26.47 24.92 9.02
N GLY A 41 25.14 24.80 9.08
CA GLY A 41 24.23 25.32 8.04
C GLY A 41 22.98 24.46 7.89
N GLY A 42 21.85 24.94 8.43
CA GLY A 42 20.58 24.23 8.45
C GLY A 42 20.08 23.83 7.05
N GLY A 43 20.21 22.54 6.74
CA GLY A 43 19.46 21.86 5.69
C GLY A 43 18.62 20.78 6.37
N GLY A 44 17.35 21.07 6.62
CA GLY A 44 16.40 20.08 7.15
C GLY A 44 16.15 19.01 6.09
N GLY A 45 16.97 17.96 6.10
CA GLY A 45 16.67 16.71 5.42
C GLY A 45 15.50 16.06 6.13
N GLY A 46 14.29 16.37 5.68
CA GLY A 46 13.06 15.79 6.20
C GLY A 46 13.10 14.27 5.98
N GLU A 47 13.25 13.53 7.06
CA GLU A 47 12.96 12.12 7.16
C GLU A 47 11.55 11.87 6.60
N GLU A 48 11.49 11.23 5.42
CA GLU A 48 10.24 10.99 4.70
C GLU A 48 9.45 9.89 5.45
N LEU A 49 8.55 10.33 6.33
CA LEU A 49 7.73 9.45 7.15
C LEU A 49 6.68 8.75 6.27
N PHE A 50 6.88 7.46 6.01
CA PHE A 50 5.88 6.64 5.34
C PHE A 50 4.81 6.16 6.33
N VAL A 51 3.54 6.43 6.04
CA VAL A 51 2.42 6.00 6.89
C VAL A 51 1.62 4.91 6.16
N PRO A 52 1.64 3.65 6.61
CA PRO A 52 0.83 2.62 6.00
C PRO A 52 -0.66 2.85 6.26
N PRO A 53 -1.56 2.42 5.36
CA PRO A 53 -2.99 2.49 5.59
C PRO A 53 -3.43 1.68 6.81
N LEU A 54 -4.63 1.98 7.33
CA LEU A 54 -5.24 1.22 8.42
C LEU A 54 -5.22 -0.29 8.15
N ASN A 55 -4.86 -1.12 9.13
CA ASN A 55 -4.83 -2.59 9.01
C ASN A 55 -4.02 -3.11 7.80
N PHE A 56 -3.00 -2.36 7.37
CA PHE A 56 -2.09 -2.83 6.33
C PHE A 56 -1.32 -4.07 6.80
N ALA A 57 -1.24 -5.08 5.95
CA ALA A 57 -0.40 -6.25 6.13
C ALA A 57 -0.08 -6.91 4.78
N MET A 58 1.06 -7.60 4.70
CA MET A 58 1.30 -8.59 3.66
C MET A 58 0.50 -9.85 4.00
N VAL A 59 -0.21 -10.39 3.02
CA VAL A 59 -0.95 -11.66 3.14
C VAL A 59 -0.12 -12.80 2.58
N ASP A 60 0.52 -12.55 1.44
CA ASP A 60 1.43 -13.46 0.75
C ASP A 60 2.39 -12.62 -0.10
N ASN A 61 3.40 -13.24 -0.71
CA ASN A 61 4.35 -12.57 -1.59
C ASN A 61 3.63 -11.81 -2.72
N GLY A 62 3.75 -10.48 -2.73
CA GLY A 62 3.07 -9.62 -3.70
C GLY A 62 1.56 -9.46 -3.46
N ILE A 63 1.01 -9.94 -2.35
CA ILE A 63 -0.39 -9.76 -1.98
C ILE A 63 -0.46 -8.99 -0.66
N PHE A 64 -1.09 -7.82 -0.71
CA PHE A 64 -1.28 -6.96 0.45
C PHE A 64 -2.76 -6.79 0.78
N ARG A 65 -3.07 -6.53 2.05
CA ARG A 65 -4.40 -6.13 2.51
C ARG A 65 -4.34 -4.80 3.25
N SER A 66 -5.41 -4.02 3.22
CA SER A 66 -5.59 -2.88 4.13
C SER A 66 -7.06 -2.46 4.28
N GLY A 67 -7.30 -1.49 5.16
CA GLY A 67 -8.44 -0.60 5.10
C GLY A 67 -8.26 0.47 4.02
N PHE A 68 -9.17 1.43 3.99
CA PHE A 68 -9.21 2.41 2.91
C PHE A 68 -7.99 3.33 2.94
N PRO A 69 -7.18 3.41 1.86
CA PRO A 69 -6.06 4.34 1.81
C PRO A 69 -6.52 5.79 1.66
N ASP A 70 -5.91 6.71 2.39
CA ASP A 70 -6.03 8.14 2.17
C ASP A 70 -4.74 8.73 1.58
N THR A 71 -4.75 10.04 1.31
CA THR A 71 -3.63 10.75 0.69
C THR A 71 -2.34 10.68 1.51
N SER A 72 -2.42 10.54 2.84
CA SER A 72 -1.23 10.40 3.70
C SER A 72 -0.52 9.06 3.50
N ASN A 73 -1.23 8.07 2.95
CA ASN A 73 -0.67 6.74 2.69
C ASN A 73 -0.02 6.62 1.30
N PHE A 74 -0.22 7.58 0.40
CA PHE A 74 0.25 7.48 -0.98
C PHE A 74 1.77 7.29 -1.12
N PRO A 75 2.62 8.04 -0.38
CA PRO A 75 4.07 7.79 -0.42
C PRO A 75 4.42 6.35 -0.04
N PHE A 76 3.76 5.79 0.98
CA PHE A 76 3.97 4.40 1.39
C PHE A 76 3.54 3.43 0.29
N LEU A 77 2.35 3.61 -0.29
CA LEU A 77 1.85 2.74 -1.35
C LEU A 77 2.71 2.77 -2.62
N GLN A 78 3.40 3.89 -2.91
CA GLN A 78 4.34 3.96 -4.03
C GLN A 78 5.53 3.01 -3.84
N THR A 79 6.01 2.83 -2.61
CA THR A 79 7.13 1.92 -2.31
C THR A 79 6.80 0.45 -2.61
N LEU A 80 5.52 0.08 -2.60
CA LEU A 80 5.09 -1.29 -2.86
C LEU A 80 5.15 -1.66 -4.36
N GLY A 81 5.24 -0.66 -5.25
CA GLY A 81 5.25 -0.91 -6.70
C GLY A 81 4.00 -1.63 -7.20
N LEU A 82 2.82 -1.32 -6.64
CA LEU A 82 1.56 -1.98 -6.96
C LEU A 82 1.28 -1.93 -8.47
N ARG A 83 0.87 -3.06 -9.06
CA ARG A 83 0.29 -3.07 -10.42
C ARG A 83 -1.23 -2.93 -10.38
N SER A 84 -1.87 -3.41 -9.32
CA SER A 84 -3.32 -3.33 -9.21
C SER A 84 -3.83 -3.16 -7.77
N ILE A 85 -5.08 -2.71 -7.68
CA ILE A 85 -5.86 -2.65 -6.45
C ILE A 85 -7.19 -3.36 -6.66
N ILE A 86 -7.57 -4.20 -5.70
CA ILE A 86 -8.90 -4.78 -5.57
C ILE A 86 -9.66 -3.99 -4.49
N TYR A 87 -10.70 -3.27 -4.91
CA TYR A 87 -11.54 -2.46 -4.03
C TYR A 87 -12.92 -3.11 -3.85
N LEU A 88 -13.26 -3.44 -2.61
CA LEU A 88 -14.42 -4.28 -2.28
C LEU A 88 -15.69 -3.51 -1.89
N CYS A 89 -15.73 -2.18 -2.02
CA CYS A 89 -16.92 -1.41 -1.66
C CYS A 89 -17.66 -0.89 -2.91
N PRO A 90 -18.99 -0.71 -2.83
CA PRO A 90 -19.80 -0.26 -3.97
C PRO A 90 -19.68 1.24 -4.27
N GLU A 91 -19.19 2.04 -3.32
CA GLU A 91 -19.09 3.48 -3.48
C GLU A 91 -18.05 3.86 -4.55
N PRO A 92 -18.25 4.96 -5.31
CA PRO A 92 -17.26 5.45 -6.24
C PRO A 92 -15.89 5.68 -5.57
N TYR A 93 -14.81 5.34 -6.28
CA TYR A 93 -13.46 5.58 -5.77
C TYR A 93 -13.17 7.10 -5.76
N PRO A 94 -12.66 7.67 -4.64
CA PRO A 94 -12.38 9.10 -4.52
C PRO A 94 -11.43 9.61 -5.60
N GLU A 95 -11.63 10.86 -6.03
CA GLU A 95 -10.89 11.47 -7.14
C GLU A 95 -9.39 11.53 -6.87
N ALA A 96 -8.97 11.99 -5.69
CA ALA A 96 -7.55 12.03 -5.31
C ALA A 96 -6.88 10.64 -5.38
N ASN A 97 -7.58 9.59 -4.94
CA ASN A 97 -7.07 8.23 -5.05
C ASN A 97 -7.02 7.77 -6.51
N MET A 98 -8.02 8.10 -7.32
CA MET A 98 -8.05 7.77 -8.74
C MET A 98 -6.90 8.45 -9.52
N GLU A 99 -6.58 9.71 -9.22
CA GLU A 99 -5.43 10.43 -9.77
C GLU A 99 -4.11 9.77 -9.39
N PHE A 100 -3.99 9.33 -8.13
CA PHE A 100 -2.85 8.56 -7.67
C PHE A 100 -2.70 7.25 -8.46
N LEU A 101 -3.79 6.49 -8.66
CA LEU A 101 -3.73 5.25 -9.44
C LEU A 101 -3.29 5.51 -10.88
N LYS A 102 -3.87 6.51 -11.55
CA LYS A 102 -3.51 6.89 -12.92
C LYS A 102 -2.04 7.28 -13.04
N SER A 103 -1.54 8.11 -12.12
CA SER A 103 -0.16 8.60 -12.14
C SER A 103 0.87 7.49 -11.93
N ASN A 104 0.50 6.46 -11.18
CA ASN A 104 1.36 5.31 -10.88
C ASN A 104 1.05 4.07 -11.76
N ARG A 105 0.15 4.20 -12.75
CA ARG A 105 -0.29 3.11 -13.66
C ARG A 105 -0.85 1.89 -12.94
N ILE A 106 -1.59 2.13 -11.86
CA ILE A 106 -2.23 1.10 -11.05
C ILE A 106 -3.63 0.84 -11.59
N GLN A 107 -3.94 -0.41 -11.91
CA GLN A 107 -5.28 -0.81 -12.35
C GLN A 107 -6.23 -1.03 -11.16
N LEU A 108 -7.39 -0.39 -11.19
CA LEU A 108 -8.44 -0.62 -10.20
C LEU A 108 -9.41 -1.70 -10.68
N PHE A 109 -9.61 -2.72 -9.85
CA PHE A 109 -10.69 -3.69 -9.97
C PHE A 109 -11.68 -3.47 -8.83
N GLN A 110 -12.89 -3.01 -9.16
CA GLN A 110 -13.92 -2.72 -8.17
C GLN A 110 -14.97 -3.83 -8.15
N PHE A 111 -15.19 -4.40 -6.97
CA PHE A 111 -16.17 -5.43 -6.70
C PHE A 111 -17.06 -4.96 -5.54
N GLY A 112 -18.18 -4.33 -5.86
CA GLY A 112 -19.05 -3.74 -4.84
C GLY A 112 -19.71 -4.81 -3.96
N ILE A 113 -19.27 -4.90 -2.70
CA ILE A 113 -19.92 -5.72 -1.67
C ILE A 113 -20.59 -4.76 -0.69
N GLU A 114 -21.92 -4.84 -0.59
CA GLU A 114 -22.65 -4.02 0.37
C GLU A 114 -22.17 -4.32 1.80
N GLY A 115 -21.91 -3.25 2.56
CA GLY A 115 -21.34 -3.35 3.89
C GLY A 115 -22.17 -4.26 4.79
N CYS A 116 -21.48 -5.15 5.51
CA CYS A 116 -22.06 -6.09 6.47
C CYS A 116 -22.74 -5.33 7.62
N LYS A 117 -24.06 -5.11 7.54
CA LYS A 117 -24.87 -4.83 8.72
C LYS A 117 -25.30 -6.17 9.29
N GLU A 118 -24.72 -6.55 10.43
CA GLU A 118 -25.28 -7.66 11.22
C GLU A 118 -26.78 -7.40 11.46
N PRO A 119 -27.65 -8.42 11.40
CA PRO A 119 -27.37 -9.86 11.45
C PRO A 119 -27.41 -10.61 10.10
N PHE A 120 -27.58 -9.90 8.97
CA PHE A 120 -27.70 -10.54 7.64
C PHE A 120 -26.55 -10.14 6.74
N VAL A 121 -25.49 -10.94 6.78
CA VAL A 121 -24.35 -10.81 5.87
C VAL A 121 -24.63 -11.64 4.64
N ASN A 122 -25.10 -11.01 3.56
CA ASN A 122 -25.17 -11.65 2.25
C ASN A 122 -24.00 -11.12 1.40
N ILE A 123 -22.83 -11.73 1.56
CA ILE A 123 -21.69 -11.47 0.68
C ILE A 123 -21.95 -12.24 -0.62
N PRO A 124 -22.09 -11.57 -1.77
CA PRO A 124 -22.39 -12.28 -3.01
C PRO A 124 -21.22 -13.19 -3.41
N GLU A 125 -21.47 -14.50 -3.47
CA GLU A 125 -20.45 -15.50 -3.80
C GLU A 125 -19.80 -15.22 -5.17
N ASP A 126 -20.61 -14.81 -6.15
CA ASP A 126 -20.13 -14.50 -7.49
C ASP A 126 -19.16 -13.30 -7.48
N THR A 127 -19.46 -12.26 -6.70
CA THR A 127 -18.58 -11.10 -6.56
C THR A 127 -17.23 -11.47 -5.94
N ILE A 128 -17.24 -12.33 -4.92
CA ILE A 128 -16.00 -12.86 -4.33
C ILE A 128 -15.24 -13.72 -5.34
N ARG A 129 -15.94 -14.56 -6.10
CA ARG A 129 -15.31 -15.41 -7.11
C ARG A 129 -14.61 -14.58 -8.20
N GLU A 130 -15.23 -13.51 -8.67
CA GLU A 130 -14.59 -12.61 -9.65
C GLU A 130 -13.39 -11.86 -9.06
N ALA A 131 -13.48 -11.41 -7.80
CA ALA A 131 -12.35 -10.80 -7.10
C ALA A 131 -11.18 -11.79 -6.94
N LEU A 132 -11.48 -13.04 -6.59
CA LEU A 132 -10.47 -14.10 -6.48
C LEU A 132 -9.80 -14.40 -7.82
N LYS A 133 -10.53 -14.37 -8.95
CA LYS A 133 -9.91 -14.54 -10.29
C LYS A 133 -8.85 -13.47 -10.57
N VAL A 134 -9.12 -12.21 -10.21
CA VAL A 134 -8.13 -11.13 -10.33
C VAL A 134 -6.95 -11.38 -9.39
N LEU A 135 -7.22 -11.78 -8.16
CA LEU A 135 -6.20 -12.02 -7.14
C LEU A 135 -5.24 -13.15 -7.51
N VAL A 136 -5.73 -14.25 -8.08
CA VAL A 136 -4.88 -15.41 -8.42
C VAL A 136 -4.08 -15.22 -9.71
N ASP A 137 -4.41 -14.23 -10.55
CA ASP A 137 -3.62 -13.91 -11.74
C ASP A 137 -2.39 -13.08 -11.36
N VAL A 138 -1.22 -13.72 -11.39
CA VAL A 138 0.09 -13.12 -11.07
C VAL A 138 0.44 -11.90 -11.91
N LYS A 139 -0.20 -11.70 -13.08
CA LYS A 139 -0.01 -10.48 -13.88
C LYS A 139 -0.48 -9.23 -13.13
N ASN A 140 -1.44 -9.37 -12.21
CA ASN A 140 -2.00 -8.28 -11.43
C ASN A 140 -1.17 -7.91 -10.18
N HIS A 141 -0.21 -8.75 -9.78
CA HIS A 141 0.60 -8.55 -8.57
C HIS A 141 1.62 -7.41 -8.76
N PRO A 142 2.35 -6.89 -7.78
CA PRO A 142 1.90 -6.79 -6.42
C PRO A 142 0.52 -6.12 -6.38
N VAL A 143 -0.41 -6.72 -5.64
CA VAL A 143 -1.82 -6.33 -5.57
C VAL A 143 -2.18 -5.96 -4.14
N LEU A 144 -2.91 -4.86 -3.98
CA LEU A 144 -3.50 -4.48 -2.70
C LEU A 144 -5.00 -4.74 -2.73
N ILE A 145 -5.49 -5.52 -1.77
CA ILE A 145 -6.92 -5.71 -1.53
C ILE A 145 -7.36 -4.80 -0.39
N HIS A 146 -8.38 -3.98 -0.58
CA HIS A 146 -8.91 -3.21 0.52
C HIS A 146 -10.43 -3.01 0.47
N CYS A 147 -10.99 -2.77 1.64
CA CYS A 147 -12.35 -2.27 1.83
C CYS A 147 -12.30 -1.02 2.71
N LYS A 148 -13.38 -0.67 3.41
CA LYS A 148 -13.40 0.48 4.32
C LYS A 148 -12.45 0.31 5.51
N ARG A 149 -12.47 -0.86 6.15
CA ARG A 149 -11.72 -1.13 7.40
C ARG A 149 -10.63 -2.19 7.26
N GLY A 150 -10.62 -2.98 6.19
CA GLY A 150 -9.64 -4.06 6.01
C GLY A 150 -9.76 -5.19 7.03
N LYS A 151 -10.99 -5.49 7.47
CA LYS A 151 -11.29 -6.55 8.42
C LYS A 151 -11.98 -7.70 7.71
#